data_AF-A0A3M0K5Z9-F1
#
_entry.id   AF-A0A3M0K5Z9-F1
#
_cell.length_a   1.000
_cell.length_b   1.000
_cell.length_c   1.000
_cell.angle_alpha   90.00
_cell.angle_beta   90.00
_cell.angle_gamma   90.00
#
_symmetry.space_group_name_H-M   'P 1'
#
loop_
_entity.id
_entity.type
_entity.pdbx_description
1 polymer ?
#
loop_
_entity_poly.entity_id
_entity_poly.type
_entity_poly.pdbx_seq_one_letter_code
_entity_poly.pdbx_strand_id
1 'polypeptide(L)'
;MSRRGKRPVWMSNEVLKELRNKKKMYHLFKEGLISQEVFKGAARACRKKIREAKAQFELNLATSVRNNKKSFYKYINDKRKGITNLGSSLDEAGNLVTKDEEKAEMLNAFFASVFIGRTAYPQDNCPQGLVGGARDQNGPLVIQEEAVRELLGHLDIYKSMGPDGIHPRVMRELADELAKPLSIIYQESWLTGEVPGDWKLANVTPIYKKGRKEDPGNYRPVSLTSVPGKIMEQFILSAITQHLQDGQGIRPSQHGFTKGRSCLTNLVSFYDQVTRLVDAGKAVDVVYLDSSKAFDTVSHSILLDKLAAHGLDRSTLR
;
A
#
# COMPACT_ATOMS: atom_id res chain seq x y z
N MET A 1 -16.54 -14.55 -14.55
CA MET A 1 -17.15 -13.73 -15.63
C MET A 1 -16.12 -12.79 -16.24
N SER A 2 -15.89 -12.93 -17.55
CA SER A 2 -14.91 -12.24 -18.38
C SER A 2 -14.90 -10.71 -18.22
N ARG A 3 -13.70 -10.12 -18.11
CA ARG A 3 -13.43 -8.68 -18.21
C ARG A 3 -13.79 -8.17 -19.61
N ARG A 4 -15.08 -7.97 -19.90
CA ARG A 4 -15.46 -6.91 -20.84
C ARG A 4 -15.08 -5.60 -20.15
N GLY A 5 -14.01 -4.95 -20.62
CA GLY A 5 -13.60 -3.64 -20.12
C GLY A 5 -14.83 -2.74 -19.99
N LYS A 6 -15.06 -2.18 -18.80
CA LYS A 6 -16.20 -1.29 -18.54
C LYS A 6 -16.20 -0.22 -19.62
N ARG A 7 -17.30 -0.15 -20.38
CA ARG A 7 -17.44 0.82 -21.46
C ARG A 7 -17.26 2.23 -20.87
N PRO A 8 -16.53 3.13 -21.55
CA PRO A 8 -16.44 4.51 -21.11
C PRO A 8 -17.84 5.12 -20.96
N VAL A 9 -18.06 5.90 -19.91
CA VAL A 9 -19.40 6.42 -19.57
C VAL A 9 -19.99 7.30 -20.67
N TRP A 10 -19.14 7.98 -21.45
CA TRP A 10 -19.54 8.80 -22.59
C TRP A 10 -19.90 7.98 -23.86
N MET A 11 -19.69 6.66 -23.86
CA MET A 11 -19.85 5.82 -25.04
C MET A 11 -21.29 5.35 -25.22
N SER A 12 -22.04 6.08 -26.05
CA SER A 12 -23.42 5.72 -26.44
C SER A 12 -23.48 4.53 -27.41
N ASN A 13 -24.67 3.94 -27.55
CA ASN A 13 -24.94 2.88 -28.53
C ASN A 13 -24.71 3.35 -29.97
N GLU A 14 -24.93 4.62 -30.26
CA GLU A 14 -24.65 5.22 -31.57
C GLU A 14 -23.16 5.23 -31.88
N VAL A 15 -22.33 5.64 -30.92
CA VAL A 15 -20.86 5.61 -31.07
C VAL A 15 -20.37 4.19 -31.29
N LEU A 16 -20.97 3.19 -30.62
CA LEU A 16 -20.65 1.78 -30.83
C LEU A 16 -21.01 1.30 -32.24
N LYS A 17 -22.16 1.72 -32.78
CA LYS A 17 -22.57 1.40 -34.16
C LYS A 17 -21.55 1.96 -35.16
N GLU A 18 -21.11 3.19 -34.96
CA GLU A 18 -20.10 3.83 -35.81
C GLU A 18 -18.71 3.20 -35.69
N LEU A 19 -18.31 2.77 -34.49
CA LEU A 19 -17.05 2.03 -34.30
C LEU A 19 -17.07 0.68 -35.01
N ARG A 20 -18.20 -0.05 -34.96
CA ARG A 20 -18.40 -1.30 -35.70
C ARG A 20 -18.39 -1.06 -37.20
N ASN A 21 -19.07 0.00 -37.66
CA ASN A 21 -19.08 0.39 -39.06
C ASN A 21 -17.68 0.73 -39.57
N LYS A 22 -16.91 1.53 -38.84
CA LYS A 22 -15.50 1.83 -39.15
C LYS A 22 -14.66 0.55 -39.24
N LYS A 23 -14.85 -0.40 -38.32
CA LYS A 23 -14.14 -1.69 -38.34
C LYS A 23 -14.51 -2.53 -39.56
N LYS A 24 -15.81 -2.61 -39.90
CA LYS A 24 -16.29 -3.30 -41.11
C LYS A 24 -15.69 -2.68 -42.38
N MET A 25 -15.73 -1.35 -42.50
CA MET A 25 -15.16 -0.62 -43.63
C MET A 25 -13.63 -0.81 -43.73
N TYR A 26 -12.91 -0.93 -42.62
CA TYR A 26 -11.48 -1.23 -42.65
C TYR A 26 -11.19 -2.61 -43.26
N HIS A 27 -11.98 -3.63 -42.91
CA HIS A 27 -11.84 -4.97 -43.49
C HIS A 27 -12.12 -4.97 -45.00
N LEU A 28 -13.23 -4.36 -45.42
CA LEU A 28 -13.57 -4.23 -46.84
C LEU A 28 -12.50 -3.47 -47.64
N PHE A 29 -11.88 -2.45 -47.04
CA PHE A 29 -10.78 -1.72 -47.66
C PHE A 29 -9.52 -2.59 -47.80
N LYS A 30 -9.22 -3.41 -46.78
CA LYS A 30 -8.09 -4.34 -46.82
C LYS A 30 -8.27 -5.47 -47.85
N GLU A 31 -9.51 -5.85 -48.13
CA GLU A 31 -9.87 -6.83 -49.16
C GLU A 31 -9.97 -6.23 -50.58
N GLY A 32 -9.76 -4.91 -50.73
CA GLY A 32 -9.81 -4.21 -52.02
C GLY A 32 -11.24 -3.96 -52.56
N LEU A 33 -12.27 -4.28 -51.78
CA LEU A 33 -13.68 -4.17 -52.19
C LEU A 33 -14.22 -2.73 -52.13
N ILE A 34 -13.54 -1.82 -51.42
CA ILE A 34 -13.90 -0.40 -51.36
C ILE A 34 -12.65 0.48 -51.51
N SER A 35 -12.85 1.70 -52.01
CA SER A 35 -11.76 2.67 -52.13
C SER A 35 -11.30 3.19 -50.77
N GLN A 36 -10.04 3.65 -50.71
CA GLN A 36 -9.48 4.27 -49.51
C GLN A 36 -10.30 5.50 -49.06
N GLU A 37 -10.93 6.20 -49.98
CA GLU A 37 -11.73 7.38 -49.71
C GLU A 37 -13.02 7.06 -48.96
N VAL A 38 -13.68 5.95 -49.30
CA VAL A 38 -14.87 5.45 -48.60
C VAL A 38 -14.53 5.08 -47.15
N PHE A 39 -13.41 4.37 -46.93
CA PHE A 39 -12.94 4.08 -45.57
C PHE A 39 -12.58 5.35 -44.79
N LYS A 40 -11.84 6.29 -45.40
CA LYS A 40 -11.51 7.58 -44.79
C LYS A 40 -12.77 8.37 -44.41
N GLY A 41 -13.83 8.31 -45.23
CA GLY A 41 -15.16 8.84 -44.95
C GLY A 41 -15.76 8.27 -43.68
N ALA A 42 -15.86 6.94 -43.57
CA ALA A 42 -16.37 6.26 -42.38
C ALA A 42 -15.53 6.54 -41.12
N ALA A 43 -14.20 6.61 -41.27
CA ALA A 43 -13.30 6.96 -40.17
C ALA A 43 -13.46 8.42 -39.70
N ARG A 44 -13.76 9.37 -40.61
CA ARG A 44 -14.09 10.75 -40.27
C ARG A 44 -15.44 10.85 -39.55
N ALA A 45 -16.47 10.16 -40.04
CA ALA A 45 -17.78 10.11 -39.40
C ALA A 45 -17.71 9.55 -37.96
N CYS A 46 -17.02 8.43 -37.78
CA CYS A 46 -16.78 7.83 -36.46
C CYS A 46 -16.03 8.79 -35.52
N ARG A 47 -14.97 9.47 -36.00
CA ARG A 47 -14.25 10.49 -35.21
C ARG A 47 -15.14 11.67 -34.82
N LYS A 48 -16.01 12.15 -35.72
CA LYS A 48 -16.97 13.22 -35.45
C LYS A 48 -17.92 12.81 -34.33
N LYS A 49 -18.53 11.64 -34.44
CA LYS A 49 -19.47 11.11 -33.42
C LYS A 49 -18.83 10.88 -32.05
N ILE A 50 -17.58 10.41 -32.00
CA ILE A 50 -16.83 10.30 -30.74
C ILE A 50 -16.61 11.69 -30.10
N ARG A 51 -16.27 12.71 -30.90
CA ARG A 51 -16.08 14.07 -30.39
C ARG A 51 -17.39 14.65 -29.85
N GLU A 52 -18.47 14.53 -30.60
CA GLU A 52 -19.81 14.98 -30.19
C GLU A 52 -20.26 14.32 -28.89
N ALA A 53 -20.13 12.98 -28.79
CA ALA A 53 -20.52 12.24 -27.59
C ALA A 53 -19.70 12.63 -26.35
N LYS A 54 -18.40 12.89 -26.51
CA LYS A 54 -17.54 13.37 -25.42
C LYS A 54 -17.92 14.80 -24.99
N ALA A 55 -18.11 15.70 -25.95
CA ALA A 55 -18.51 17.08 -25.66
C ALA A 55 -19.87 17.15 -24.96
N GLN A 56 -20.84 16.35 -25.42
CA GLN A 56 -22.16 16.26 -24.78
C GLN A 56 -22.08 15.71 -23.35
N PHE A 57 -21.25 14.69 -23.14
CA PHE A 57 -21.01 14.15 -21.80
C PHE A 57 -20.39 15.20 -20.87
N GLU A 58 -19.39 15.94 -21.33
CA GLU A 58 -18.75 17.02 -20.57
C GLU A 58 -19.73 18.16 -20.25
N LEU A 59 -20.57 18.54 -21.21
CA LEU A 59 -21.63 19.54 -21.02
C LEU A 59 -22.66 19.09 -19.98
N ASN A 60 -23.11 17.83 -20.04
CA ASN A 60 -24.03 17.25 -19.06
C ASN A 60 -23.40 17.21 -17.65
N LEU A 61 -22.08 16.96 -17.58
CA LEU A 61 -21.36 16.97 -16.32
C LEU A 61 -21.24 18.37 -15.73
N ALA A 62 -20.99 19.39 -16.58
CA ALA A 62 -20.91 20.79 -16.18
C ALA A 62 -22.26 21.35 -15.72
N THR A 63 -23.35 20.99 -16.39
CA THR A 63 -24.72 21.43 -16.04
C THR A 63 -25.24 20.77 -14.77
N SER A 64 -24.83 19.53 -14.48
CA SER A 64 -25.26 18.79 -13.29
C SER A 64 -24.37 19.00 -12.05
N VAL A 65 -23.33 19.86 -12.10
CA VAL A 65 -22.40 20.09 -10.97
C VAL A 65 -23.11 20.49 -9.69
N ARG A 66 -24.16 21.32 -9.77
CA ARG A 66 -24.92 21.76 -8.59
C ARG A 66 -25.53 20.58 -7.82
N ASN A 67 -25.96 19.54 -8.53
CA ASN A 67 -26.65 18.38 -7.97
C ASN A 67 -25.71 17.19 -7.74
N ASN A 68 -24.62 17.07 -8.51
CA ASN A 68 -23.66 15.96 -8.41
C ASN A 68 -22.20 16.44 -8.53
N LYS A 69 -21.73 17.15 -7.50
CA LYS A 69 -20.34 17.62 -7.40
C LYS A 69 -19.32 16.47 -7.51
N LYS A 70 -19.66 15.29 -6.98
CA LYS A 70 -18.76 14.13 -6.90
C LYS A 70 -18.39 13.57 -8.27
N SER A 71 -19.34 13.46 -9.21
CA SER A 71 -19.05 12.96 -10.57
C SER A 71 -18.19 13.93 -11.37
N PHE A 72 -18.40 15.24 -11.20
CA PHE A 72 -17.61 16.29 -11.85
C PHE A 72 -16.15 16.27 -11.40
N TYR A 73 -15.90 16.35 -10.09
CA TYR A 73 -14.52 16.32 -9.58
C TYR A 73 -13.83 14.99 -9.85
N LYS A 74 -14.55 13.86 -9.87
CA LYS A 74 -13.99 12.57 -10.30
C LYS A 74 -13.49 12.62 -11.75
N TYR A 75 -14.27 13.15 -12.68
CA TYR A 75 -13.87 13.29 -14.08
C TYR A 75 -12.66 14.22 -14.24
N ILE A 76 -12.68 15.38 -13.57
CA ILE A 76 -11.56 16.34 -13.62
C ILE A 76 -10.29 15.73 -13.03
N ASN A 77 -10.38 15.02 -11.90
CA ASN A 77 -9.23 14.35 -11.31
C ASN A 77 -8.69 13.24 -12.21
N ASP A 78 -9.57 12.47 -12.87
CA ASP A 78 -9.13 11.46 -13.85
C ASP A 78 -8.48 12.08 -15.09
N LYS A 79 -8.87 13.30 -15.49
CA LYS A 79 -8.21 14.06 -16.57
C LYS A 79 -6.90 14.72 -16.13
N ARG A 80 -6.79 15.10 -14.85
CA ARG A 80 -5.57 15.61 -14.22
C ARG A 80 -4.55 14.52 -13.93
N LYS A 81 -4.92 13.24 -14.01
CA LYS A 81 -3.97 12.10 -14.05
C LYS A 81 -3.20 12.06 -15.38
N GLY A 82 -2.72 13.20 -15.86
CA GLY A 82 -1.65 13.27 -16.84
C GLY A 82 -0.34 12.99 -16.11
N ILE A 83 0.28 11.87 -16.45
CA ILE A 83 1.67 11.47 -16.19
C ILE A 83 2.17 11.82 -14.78
N THR A 84 2.17 10.81 -13.92
CA THR A 84 2.86 10.76 -12.62
C THR A 84 4.38 10.80 -12.80
N ASN A 85 4.91 11.82 -13.46
CA ASN A 85 6.31 12.14 -13.29
C ASN A 85 6.40 12.82 -11.94
N LEU A 86 7.33 12.37 -11.08
CA LEU A 86 7.79 13.21 -9.99
C LEU A 86 7.98 14.62 -10.56
N GLY A 87 7.38 15.61 -9.90
CA GLY A 87 7.61 17.01 -10.27
C GLY A 87 9.11 17.26 -10.38
N SER A 88 9.50 18.27 -11.13
CA SER A 88 10.90 18.69 -11.19
C SER A 88 11.43 18.82 -9.75
N SER A 89 12.48 18.06 -9.39
CA SER A 89 13.07 18.13 -8.04
C SER A 89 14.21 19.15 -8.05
N LEU A 90 14.57 19.72 -6.91
CA LEU A 90 15.74 20.60 -6.81
C LEU A 90 16.86 19.83 -6.12
N ASP A 91 18.08 19.89 -6.66
CA ASP A 91 19.28 19.38 -5.98
C ASP A 91 19.66 20.27 -4.78
N GLU A 92 20.66 19.86 -4.00
CA GLU A 92 21.18 20.63 -2.86
C GLU A 92 21.73 22.02 -3.25
N ALA A 93 22.06 22.21 -4.52
CA ALA A 93 22.55 23.47 -5.08
C ALA A 93 21.43 24.35 -5.69
N GLY A 94 20.17 23.91 -5.65
CA GLY A 94 19.02 24.62 -6.21
C GLY A 94 18.84 24.47 -7.72
N ASN A 95 19.52 23.53 -8.37
CA ASN A 95 19.33 23.22 -9.79
C ASN A 95 18.18 22.23 -10.00
N LEU A 96 17.53 22.35 -11.16
CA LEU A 96 16.40 21.52 -11.54
C LEU A 96 16.86 20.12 -11.98
N VAL A 97 16.57 19.10 -11.18
CA VAL A 97 16.77 17.70 -11.52
C VAL A 97 15.60 17.23 -12.38
N THR A 98 15.89 16.93 -13.64
CA THR A 98 14.89 16.56 -14.65
C THR A 98 14.89 15.07 -14.99
N LYS A 99 16.04 14.39 -14.88
CA LYS A 99 16.17 12.95 -15.14
C LYS A 99 15.63 12.11 -13.99
N ASP A 100 15.02 10.98 -14.31
CA ASP A 100 14.35 10.13 -13.33
C ASP A 100 15.34 9.39 -12.44
N GLU A 101 16.51 9.01 -12.96
CA GLU A 101 17.58 8.36 -12.19
C GLU A 101 18.13 9.29 -11.11
N GLU A 102 18.41 10.55 -11.47
CA GLU A 102 18.93 11.56 -10.54
C GLU A 102 17.91 11.89 -9.42
N LYS A 103 16.61 11.92 -9.75
CA LYS A 103 15.54 12.09 -8.74
C LYS A 103 15.46 10.89 -7.79
N ALA A 104 15.60 9.68 -8.32
CA ALA A 104 15.59 8.47 -7.51
C ALA A 104 16.75 8.46 -6.52
N GLU A 105 17.96 8.80 -6.98
CA GLU A 105 19.15 8.85 -6.13
C GLU A 105 19.04 9.93 -5.05
N MET A 106 18.55 11.12 -5.38
CA MET A 106 18.31 12.19 -4.41
C MET A 106 17.35 11.74 -3.29
N LEU A 107 16.22 11.14 -3.67
CA LEU A 107 15.25 10.64 -2.70
C LEU A 107 15.83 9.50 -1.86
N ASN A 108 16.58 8.60 -2.49
CA ASN A 108 17.25 7.49 -1.80
C ASN A 108 18.25 8.01 -0.76
N ALA A 109 19.12 8.94 -1.14
CA ALA A 109 20.08 9.58 -0.24
C ALA A 109 19.38 10.25 0.94
N PHE A 110 18.29 10.98 0.68
CA PHE A 110 17.49 11.58 1.74
C PHE A 110 16.87 10.52 2.67
N PHE A 111 16.16 9.52 2.13
CA PHE A 111 15.54 8.47 2.95
C PHE A 111 16.57 7.67 3.76
N ALA A 112 17.74 7.38 3.18
CA ALA A 112 18.83 6.72 3.89
C ALA A 112 19.39 7.59 5.03
N SER A 113 19.53 8.91 4.82
CA SER A 113 20.04 9.84 5.85
C SER A 113 19.12 9.99 7.07
N VAL A 114 17.81 9.76 6.89
CA VAL A 114 16.83 9.80 7.97
C VAL A 114 16.95 8.59 8.88
N PHE A 115 17.34 7.46 8.30
CA PHE A 115 17.51 6.24 9.05
C PHE A 115 18.70 6.43 9.99
N ILE A 116 18.46 6.38 11.31
CA ILE A 116 19.51 6.59 12.31
C ILE A 116 20.39 5.34 12.36
N GLY A 117 21.29 5.22 11.39
CA GLY A 117 22.37 4.24 11.35
C GLY A 117 23.53 4.68 12.25
N ARG A 118 23.33 4.62 13.57
CA ARG A 118 24.45 4.53 14.53
C ARG A 118 24.15 3.47 15.58
N THR A 119 24.20 2.23 15.14
CA THR A 119 25.01 1.16 15.72
C THR A 119 25.08 0.07 14.67
N ALA A 120 26.24 -0.57 14.53
CA ALA A 120 26.36 -1.79 13.75
C ALA A 120 25.17 -2.71 14.08
N TYR A 121 24.64 -3.39 13.06
CA TYR A 121 23.90 -4.64 13.30
C TYR A 121 24.72 -5.40 14.36
N PRO A 122 24.15 -5.74 15.53
CA PRO A 122 24.84 -6.67 16.39
C PRO A 122 25.05 -7.91 15.54
N GLN A 123 26.30 -8.24 15.23
CA GLN A 123 26.65 -9.62 14.90
C GLN A 123 26.06 -10.48 16.01
N ASP A 124 25.05 -11.28 15.68
CA ASP A 124 24.53 -12.44 16.43
C ASP A 124 24.25 -12.31 17.93
N ASN A 125 24.29 -11.11 18.51
CA ASN A 125 24.08 -10.91 19.93
C ASN A 125 22.63 -10.58 20.21
N CYS A 126 21.80 -11.62 20.13
CA CYS A 126 20.62 -11.76 20.98
C CYS A 126 21.03 -11.46 22.44
N PRO A 127 20.22 -10.79 23.26
CA PRO A 127 20.60 -10.41 24.63
C PRO A 127 21.17 -11.62 25.39
N GLN A 128 22.47 -11.58 25.75
CA GLN A 128 23.19 -12.67 26.40
C GLN A 128 22.80 -12.87 27.89
N GLY A 129 21.60 -12.42 28.30
CA GLY A 129 21.14 -12.38 29.68
C GLY A 129 19.84 -13.15 29.96
N LEU A 130 19.43 -14.08 29.09
CA LEU A 130 18.28 -14.95 29.33
C LEU A 130 18.64 -16.05 30.34
N VAL A 131 18.71 -15.70 31.63
CA VAL A 131 18.66 -16.70 32.71
C VAL A 131 17.22 -17.25 32.74
N GLY A 132 17.11 -18.56 32.52
CA GLY A 132 15.86 -19.30 32.37
C GLY A 132 14.88 -19.05 33.52
N GLY A 133 13.80 -18.33 33.22
CA GLY A 133 12.74 -18.04 34.18
C GLY A 133 11.39 -17.71 33.55
N ALA A 134 11.19 -17.94 32.25
CA ALA A 134 9.90 -17.77 31.60
C ALA A 134 9.30 -19.13 31.26
N ARG A 135 8.05 -19.33 31.68
CA ARG A 135 7.26 -20.56 31.50
C ARG A 135 7.14 -20.90 30.01
N ASP A 136 7.84 -21.94 29.57
CA ASP A 136 7.52 -22.70 28.35
C ASP A 136 6.12 -23.31 28.54
N GLN A 137 5.06 -22.60 28.14
CA GLN A 137 3.70 -23.17 28.09
C GLN A 137 3.12 -23.24 26.69
N ASN A 138 3.79 -22.70 25.68
CA ASN A 138 3.43 -22.90 24.29
C ASN A 138 4.64 -23.49 23.56
N GLY A 139 4.50 -24.70 23.03
CA GLY A 139 5.51 -25.28 22.14
C GLY A 139 5.77 -24.38 20.93
N PRO A 140 6.81 -24.68 20.12
CA PRO A 140 7.14 -23.87 18.95
C PRO A 140 5.90 -23.71 18.06
N LEU A 141 5.64 -22.48 17.61
CA LEU A 141 4.54 -22.18 16.70
C LEU A 141 4.68 -23.07 15.45
N VAL A 142 3.69 -23.94 15.24
CA VAL A 142 3.63 -24.77 14.05
C VAL A 142 2.83 -24.04 12.99
N ILE A 143 3.48 -23.67 11.90
CA ILE A 143 2.84 -22.99 10.77
C ILE A 143 2.12 -24.03 9.92
N GLN A 144 0.81 -24.14 10.14
CA GLN A 144 -0.05 -25.11 9.46
C GLN A 144 -0.32 -24.68 8.00
N GLU A 145 -0.40 -25.67 7.10
CA GLU A 145 -0.73 -25.46 5.70
C GLU A 145 -2.08 -24.74 5.53
N GLU A 146 -3.07 -25.10 6.35
CA GLU A 146 -4.42 -24.55 6.33
C GLU A 146 -4.41 -23.05 6.66
N ALA A 147 -3.58 -22.63 7.62
CA ALA A 147 -3.44 -21.22 7.98
C ALA A 147 -2.80 -20.41 6.84
N VAL A 148 -1.79 -20.98 6.17
CA VAL A 148 -1.18 -20.35 4.99
C VAL A 148 -2.21 -20.24 3.86
N ARG A 149 -2.98 -21.30 3.61
CA ARG A 149 -4.03 -21.34 2.59
C ARG A 149 -5.11 -20.29 2.86
N GLU A 150 -5.52 -20.14 4.10
CA GLU A 150 -6.49 -19.12 4.52
C GLU A 150 -5.95 -17.71 4.25
N LEU A 151 -4.70 -17.41 4.63
CA LEU A 151 -4.09 -16.11 4.36
C LEU A 151 -3.96 -15.82 2.86
N LEU A 152 -3.58 -16.82 2.06
CA LEU A 152 -3.53 -16.72 0.60
C LEU A 152 -4.92 -16.41 0.02
N GLY A 153 -5.97 -17.08 0.52
CA GLY A 153 -7.36 -16.88 0.11
C GLY A 153 -7.90 -15.48 0.37
N HIS A 154 -7.41 -14.82 1.43
CA HIS A 154 -7.82 -13.47 1.82
C HIS A 154 -6.96 -12.35 1.21
N LEU A 155 -5.98 -12.67 0.35
CA LEU A 155 -5.15 -11.65 -0.30
C LEU A 155 -6.00 -10.67 -1.14
N ASP A 156 -5.68 -9.39 -0.99
CA ASP A 156 -6.22 -8.32 -1.84
C ASP A 156 -5.50 -8.33 -3.20
N ILE A 157 -6.20 -8.82 -4.21
CA ILE A 157 -5.71 -8.94 -5.59
C ILE A 157 -5.53 -7.61 -6.33
N TYR A 158 -5.83 -6.49 -5.70
CA TYR A 158 -5.61 -5.16 -6.29
C TYR A 158 -4.35 -4.48 -5.75
N LYS A 159 -3.60 -5.16 -4.87
CA LYS A 159 -2.30 -4.68 -4.35
C LYS A 159 -1.17 -4.89 -5.37
N SER A 160 -0.14 -4.05 -5.24
CA SER A 160 1.07 -4.10 -6.07
C SER A 160 1.95 -5.31 -5.73
N MET A 161 2.68 -5.79 -6.73
CA MET A 161 3.74 -6.80 -6.57
C MET A 161 4.99 -6.20 -5.90
N GLY A 162 5.79 -7.07 -5.30
CA GLY A 162 7.13 -6.72 -4.80
C GLY A 162 8.19 -6.78 -5.90
N PRO A 163 9.48 -6.76 -5.53
CA PRO A 163 10.59 -6.92 -6.48
C PRO A 163 10.63 -8.31 -7.13
N ASP A 164 9.98 -9.31 -6.53
CA ASP A 164 9.83 -10.68 -7.03
C ASP A 164 8.96 -10.79 -8.30
N GLY A 165 8.20 -9.73 -8.65
CA GLY A 165 7.29 -9.75 -9.79
C GLY A 165 6.03 -10.61 -9.57
N ILE A 166 5.83 -11.17 -8.38
CA ILE A 166 4.72 -12.07 -8.10
C ILE A 166 3.48 -11.25 -7.72
N HIS A 167 2.47 -11.29 -8.58
CA HIS A 167 1.23 -10.57 -8.34
C HIS A 167 0.35 -11.29 -7.30
N PRO A 168 -0.28 -10.59 -6.32
CA PRO A 168 -1.12 -11.21 -5.28
C PRO A 168 -2.25 -12.10 -5.84
N ARG A 169 -2.74 -11.77 -7.04
CA ARG A 169 -3.69 -12.60 -7.79
C ARG A 169 -3.20 -14.02 -8.05
N VAL A 170 -1.95 -14.18 -8.48
CA VAL A 170 -1.39 -15.50 -8.77
C VAL A 170 -1.32 -16.32 -7.50
N MET A 171 -0.83 -15.71 -6.41
CA MET A 171 -0.76 -16.33 -5.08
C MET A 171 -2.13 -16.80 -4.58
N ARG A 172 -3.17 -15.99 -4.77
CA ARG A 172 -4.53 -16.35 -4.36
C ARG A 172 -5.19 -17.40 -5.25
N GLU A 173 -4.99 -17.32 -6.57
CA GLU A 173 -5.57 -18.29 -7.51
C GLU A 173 -4.88 -19.66 -7.42
N LEU A 174 -3.62 -19.70 -6.99
CA LEU A 174 -2.85 -20.93 -6.76
C LEU A 174 -2.71 -21.27 -5.27
N ALA A 175 -3.63 -20.80 -4.42
CA ALA A 175 -3.50 -20.93 -2.97
C ALA A 175 -3.36 -22.40 -2.52
N ASP A 176 -4.14 -23.31 -3.11
CA ASP A 176 -4.10 -24.74 -2.76
C ASP A 176 -2.76 -25.40 -3.10
N GLU A 177 -2.13 -24.99 -4.20
CA GLU A 177 -0.83 -25.53 -4.65
C GLU A 177 0.36 -24.91 -3.89
N LEU A 178 0.22 -23.64 -3.51
CA LEU A 178 1.29 -22.88 -2.86
C LEU A 178 1.29 -23.02 -1.34
N ALA A 179 0.17 -23.38 -0.71
CA ALA A 179 0.06 -23.44 0.74
C ALA A 179 1.09 -24.36 1.37
N LYS A 180 1.24 -25.58 0.83
CA LYS A 180 2.17 -26.60 1.35
C LYS A 180 3.65 -26.21 1.22
N PRO A 181 4.16 -25.83 0.03
CA PRO A 181 5.57 -25.44 -0.08
C PRO A 181 5.86 -24.19 0.76
N LEU A 182 4.94 -23.23 0.84
CA LEU A 182 5.13 -22.03 1.67
C LEU A 182 5.11 -22.35 3.16
N SER A 183 4.25 -23.25 3.65
CA SER A 183 4.25 -23.62 5.07
C SER A 183 5.57 -24.24 5.50
N ILE A 184 6.18 -25.08 4.65
CA ILE A 184 7.52 -25.66 4.89
C ILE A 184 8.57 -24.53 4.98
N ILE A 185 8.58 -23.61 4.01
CA ILE A 185 9.54 -22.49 4.02
C ILE A 185 9.35 -21.61 5.25
N TYR A 186 8.11 -21.26 5.60
CA TYR A 186 7.83 -20.44 6.77
C TYR A 186 8.24 -21.13 8.07
N GLN A 187 8.00 -22.44 8.18
CA GLN A 187 8.40 -23.21 9.35
C GLN A 187 9.92 -23.24 9.51
N GLU A 188 10.66 -23.50 8.43
CA GLU A 188 12.12 -23.45 8.44
C GLU A 188 12.63 -22.05 8.77
N SER A 189 12.03 -21.00 8.20
CA SER A 189 12.37 -19.61 8.53
C SER A 189 12.13 -19.28 10.00
N TRP A 190 11.04 -19.77 10.59
CA TRP A 190 10.74 -19.59 12.01
C TRP A 190 11.76 -20.28 12.91
N LEU A 191 12.19 -21.50 12.55
CA LEU A 191 13.13 -22.29 13.35
C LEU A 191 14.57 -21.77 13.27
N THR A 192 14.99 -21.38 12.06
CA THR A 192 16.37 -20.93 11.79
C THR A 192 16.57 -19.44 12.09
N GLY A 193 15.52 -18.63 12.04
CA GLY A 193 15.63 -17.16 12.05
C GLY A 193 16.10 -16.59 10.71
N GLU A 194 16.09 -17.39 9.64
CA GLU A 194 16.53 -16.95 8.31
C GLU A 194 15.37 -16.93 7.32
N VAL A 195 15.21 -15.81 6.60
CA VAL A 195 14.25 -15.68 5.50
C VAL A 195 14.95 -15.68 4.14
N PRO A 196 14.29 -16.16 3.07
CA PRO A 196 14.79 -16.05 1.71
C PRO A 196 15.28 -14.63 1.37
N GLY A 197 16.41 -14.53 0.66
CA GLY A 197 17.02 -13.24 0.30
C GLY A 197 16.06 -12.32 -0.46
N ASP A 198 15.23 -12.88 -1.34
CA ASP A 198 14.22 -12.15 -2.10
C ASP A 198 13.20 -11.41 -1.22
N TRP A 199 12.94 -11.90 0.00
CA TRP A 199 12.01 -11.27 0.93
C TRP A 199 12.62 -10.09 1.68
N LYS A 200 13.95 -9.99 1.70
CA LYS A 200 14.69 -8.86 2.28
C LYS A 200 14.77 -7.66 1.34
N LEU A 201 14.35 -7.83 0.08
CA LEU A 201 14.33 -6.78 -0.94
C LEU A 201 12.99 -6.05 -0.96
N ALA A 202 13.01 -4.75 -1.28
CA ALA A 202 11.81 -3.95 -1.45
C ALA A 202 11.99 -2.89 -2.53
N ASN A 203 10.92 -2.63 -3.29
CA ASN A 203 10.86 -1.45 -4.15
C ASN A 203 10.35 -0.26 -3.34
N VAL A 204 11.20 0.74 -3.11
CA VAL A 204 10.84 1.95 -2.35
C VAL A 204 10.16 2.94 -3.30
N THR A 205 8.86 3.15 -3.10
CA THR A 205 8.09 4.13 -3.88
C THR A 205 7.87 5.41 -3.07
N PRO A 206 8.33 6.58 -3.54
CA PRO A 206 8.09 7.85 -2.88
C PRO A 206 6.62 8.28 -3.06
N ILE A 207 5.92 8.53 -1.95
CA ILE A 207 4.56 9.08 -1.96
C ILE A 207 4.57 10.51 -1.44
N TYR A 208 4.17 11.45 -2.29
CA TYR A 208 4.04 12.86 -1.92
C TYR A 208 3.01 13.03 -0.79
N LYS A 209 3.41 13.70 0.29
CA LYS A 209 2.61 13.91 1.50
C LYS A 209 1.97 15.31 1.54
N LYS A 210 2.77 16.38 1.53
CA LYS A 210 2.34 17.80 1.66
C LYS A 210 3.50 18.74 1.32
N GLY A 211 3.27 20.04 1.16
CA GLY A 211 4.37 21.02 1.03
C GLY A 211 4.81 21.30 -0.41
N ARG A 212 6.12 21.49 -0.60
CA ARG A 212 6.75 21.69 -1.93
C ARG A 212 7.14 20.34 -2.51
N LYS A 213 6.89 20.10 -3.80
CA LYS A 213 7.17 18.81 -4.46
C LYS A 213 8.66 18.63 -4.74
N GLU A 214 9.41 19.71 -4.68
CA GLU A 214 10.83 19.76 -4.96
C GLU A 214 11.66 19.27 -3.76
N ASP A 215 11.05 19.30 -2.56
CA ASP A 215 11.69 18.96 -1.29
C ASP A 215 11.48 17.46 -0.96
N PRO A 216 12.56 16.65 -0.86
CA PRO A 216 12.51 15.24 -0.49
C PRO A 216 11.79 14.97 0.84
N GLY A 217 11.87 15.89 1.81
CA GLY A 217 11.23 15.78 3.12
C GLY A 217 9.70 15.75 3.08
N ASN A 218 9.13 16.14 1.94
CA ASN A 218 7.71 16.12 1.69
C ASN A 218 7.19 14.81 1.09
N TYR A 219 8.07 13.81 0.90
CA TYR A 219 7.73 12.47 0.46
C TYR A 219 7.84 11.46 1.60
N ARG A 220 7.02 10.42 1.53
CA ARG A 220 7.09 9.24 2.40
C ARG A 220 7.62 8.07 1.60
N PRO A 221 8.65 7.35 2.09
CA PRO A 221 9.04 6.09 1.48
C PRO A 221 7.98 5.04 1.78
N VAL A 222 7.50 4.33 0.75
CA VAL A 222 6.66 3.14 0.92
C VAL A 222 7.37 1.95 0.29
N SER A 223 7.75 0.99 1.13
CA SER A 223 8.43 -0.24 0.72
C SER A 223 7.42 -1.26 0.21
N LEU A 224 7.53 -1.63 -1.05
CA LEU A 224 6.79 -2.75 -1.63
C LEU A 224 7.63 -4.03 -1.50
N THR A 225 7.37 -4.81 -0.45
CA THR A 225 7.99 -6.12 -0.21
C THR A 225 7.25 -7.25 -0.92
N SER A 226 7.91 -8.41 -1.01
CA SER A 226 7.39 -9.66 -1.62
C SER A 226 6.05 -10.07 -0.98
N VAL A 227 5.16 -10.67 -1.78
CA VAL A 227 3.87 -11.16 -1.26
C VAL A 227 4.07 -12.32 -0.27
N PRO A 228 4.94 -13.32 -0.54
CA PRO A 228 5.23 -14.37 0.44
C PRO A 228 5.83 -13.83 1.74
N GLY A 229 6.71 -12.82 1.67
CA GLY A 229 7.31 -12.20 2.85
C GLY A 229 6.28 -11.52 3.75
N LYS A 230 5.33 -10.79 3.16
CA LYS A 230 4.21 -10.18 3.91
C LYS A 230 3.34 -11.20 4.63
N ILE A 231 3.16 -12.39 4.06
CA ILE A 231 2.40 -13.47 4.72
C ILE A 231 3.20 -13.99 5.93
N MET A 232 4.51 -14.17 5.80
CA MET A 232 5.37 -14.49 6.95
C MET A 232 5.27 -13.44 8.06
N GLU A 233 5.33 -12.15 7.69
CA GLU A 233 5.13 -11.03 8.61
C GLU A 233 3.77 -11.10 9.34
N GLN A 234 2.70 -11.63 8.72
CA GLN A 234 1.41 -11.82 9.41
C GLN A 234 1.49 -12.89 10.50
N PHE A 235 2.25 -13.97 10.30
CA PHE A 235 2.46 -14.98 11.34
C PHE A 235 3.24 -14.39 12.53
N ILE A 236 4.33 -13.66 12.25
CA ILE A 236 5.12 -12.95 13.26
C ILE A 236 4.24 -11.93 14.01
N LEU A 237 3.48 -11.12 13.29
CA LEU A 237 2.56 -10.15 13.87
C LEU A 237 1.51 -10.83 14.77
N SER A 238 0.98 -11.96 14.34
CA SER A 238 -0.02 -12.71 15.10
C SER A 238 0.56 -13.24 16.42
N ALA A 239 1.76 -13.81 16.38
CA ALA A 239 2.48 -14.28 17.58
C ALA A 239 2.76 -13.13 18.56
N ILE A 240 3.32 -12.01 18.07
CA ILE A 240 3.60 -10.83 18.89
C ILE A 240 2.30 -10.28 19.50
N THR A 241 1.24 -10.17 18.69
CA THR A 241 -0.04 -9.60 19.14
C THR A 241 -0.71 -10.47 20.20
N GLN A 242 -0.71 -11.79 20.01
CA GLN A 242 -1.25 -12.73 20.99
C GLN A 242 -0.50 -12.62 22.32
N HIS A 243 0.84 -12.65 22.27
CA HIS A 243 1.67 -12.51 23.47
C HIS A 243 1.43 -11.21 24.23
N LEU A 244 1.33 -10.09 23.51
CA LEU A 244 1.07 -8.78 24.13
C LEU A 244 -0.35 -8.65 24.70
N GLN A 245 -1.34 -9.37 24.15
CA GLN A 245 -2.70 -9.42 24.70
C GLN A 245 -2.73 -10.23 26.00
N ASP A 246 -2.09 -11.40 26.02
CA ASP A 246 -2.05 -12.29 27.17
C ASP A 246 -1.25 -11.66 28.34
N GLY A 247 -0.16 -10.96 28.02
CA GLY A 247 0.70 -10.28 29.00
C GLY A 247 0.28 -8.88 29.42
N GLN A 248 -0.89 -8.38 28.98
CA GLN A 248 -1.33 -6.98 29.19
C GLN A 248 -0.32 -5.90 28.74
N GLY A 249 0.49 -6.18 27.72
CA GLY A 249 1.55 -5.27 27.26
C GLY A 249 1.03 -3.98 26.62
N ILE A 250 -0.21 -3.97 26.11
CA ILE A 250 -0.84 -2.80 25.48
C ILE A 250 -1.90 -2.21 26.41
N ARG A 251 -1.74 -0.93 26.76
CA ARG A 251 -2.70 -0.22 27.63
C ARG A 251 -4.08 -0.09 26.96
N PRO A 252 -5.19 -0.12 27.72
CA PRO A 252 -6.53 0.11 27.18
C PRO A 252 -6.75 1.49 26.52
N SER A 253 -5.90 2.48 26.81
CA SER A 253 -5.94 3.79 26.17
C SER A 253 -5.34 3.82 24.76
N GLN A 254 -4.60 2.78 24.33
CA GLN A 254 -4.00 2.71 23.00
C GLN A 254 -5.08 2.43 21.94
N HIS A 255 -5.31 3.35 21.00
CA HIS A 255 -6.34 3.15 19.97
C HIS A 255 -5.75 2.86 18.58
N GLY A 256 -4.57 3.40 18.28
CA GLY A 256 -3.90 3.17 17.01
C GLY A 256 -3.49 1.71 16.85
N PHE A 257 -3.70 1.17 15.65
CA PHE A 257 -3.28 -0.19 15.25
C PHE A 257 -3.78 -1.32 16.16
N THR A 258 -4.89 -1.11 16.89
CA THR A 258 -5.48 -2.12 17.79
C THR A 258 -6.80 -2.62 17.24
N LYS A 259 -7.00 -3.95 17.22
CA LYS A 259 -8.26 -4.57 16.75
C LYS A 259 -9.46 -4.05 17.55
N GLY A 260 -10.54 -3.71 16.85
CA GLY A 260 -11.76 -3.17 17.47
C GLY A 260 -11.68 -1.72 17.94
N ARG A 261 -10.56 -1.01 17.70
CA ARG A 261 -10.40 0.42 18.00
C ARG A 261 -10.21 1.23 16.73
N SER A 262 -10.58 2.51 16.80
CA SER A 262 -10.53 3.48 15.71
C SER A 262 -10.26 4.90 16.22
N CYS A 263 -10.03 5.85 15.30
CA CYS A 263 -9.94 7.27 15.64
C CYS A 263 -11.23 7.78 16.31
N LEU A 264 -12.39 7.25 15.91
CA LEU A 264 -13.67 7.64 16.49
C LEU A 264 -13.78 7.19 17.95
N THR A 265 -13.45 5.93 18.25
CA THR A 265 -13.47 5.43 19.63
C THR A 265 -12.49 6.19 20.53
N ASN A 266 -11.33 6.61 19.99
CA ASN A 266 -10.39 7.44 20.72
C ASN A 266 -10.99 8.81 21.05
N LEU A 267 -11.63 9.45 20.07
CA LEU A 267 -12.25 10.76 20.23
C LEU A 267 -13.39 10.71 21.26
N VAL A 268 -14.22 9.67 21.22
CA VAL A 268 -15.29 9.45 22.19
C VAL A 268 -14.73 9.25 23.59
N SER A 269 -13.73 8.38 23.76
CA SER A 269 -13.08 8.16 25.06
C SER A 269 -12.42 9.43 25.61
N PHE A 270 -11.85 10.26 24.75
CA PHE A 270 -11.25 11.53 25.14
C PHE A 270 -12.33 12.53 25.58
N TYR A 271 -13.37 12.75 24.78
CA TYR A 271 -14.42 13.71 25.13
C TYR A 271 -15.24 13.31 26.36
N ASP A 272 -15.48 12.01 26.58
CA ASP A 272 -16.12 11.52 27.81
C ASP A 272 -15.32 11.92 29.06
N GLN A 273 -13.99 11.84 29.01
CA GLN A 273 -13.14 12.29 30.13
C GLN A 273 -13.17 13.81 30.29
N VAL A 274 -13.05 14.55 29.20
CA VAL A 274 -13.05 16.03 29.22
C VAL A 274 -14.37 16.57 29.75
N THR A 275 -15.50 16.07 29.23
CA THR A 275 -16.84 16.54 29.62
C THR A 275 -17.11 16.32 31.10
N ARG A 276 -16.77 15.14 31.65
CA ARG A 276 -16.90 14.87 33.10
C ARG A 276 -16.10 15.83 33.98
N LEU A 277 -14.89 16.21 33.54
CA LEU A 277 -14.06 17.17 34.29
C LEU A 277 -14.65 18.57 34.23
N VAL A 278 -15.12 18.99 33.05
CA VAL A 278 -15.77 20.29 32.85
C VAL A 278 -17.07 20.40 33.63
N ASP A 279 -17.91 19.35 33.63
CA ASP A 279 -19.16 19.30 34.40
C ASP A 279 -18.90 19.39 35.92
N ALA A 280 -17.75 18.91 36.38
CA ALA A 280 -17.29 19.05 37.76
C ALA A 280 -16.65 20.42 38.05
N GLY A 281 -16.68 21.37 37.11
CA GLY A 281 -16.10 22.70 37.24
C GLY A 281 -14.57 22.73 37.23
N LYS A 282 -13.91 21.66 36.75
CA LYS A 282 -12.45 21.57 36.68
C LYS A 282 -11.93 22.10 35.35
N ALA A 283 -10.81 22.82 35.39
CA ALA A 283 -10.06 23.19 34.19
C ALA A 283 -9.40 21.95 33.56
N VAL A 284 -9.33 21.92 32.22
CA VAL A 284 -8.72 20.83 31.47
C VAL A 284 -7.72 21.41 30.47
N ASP A 285 -6.47 20.99 30.58
CA ASP A 285 -5.40 21.29 29.62
C ASP A 285 -5.06 20.03 28.81
N VAL A 286 -4.79 20.22 27.51
CA VAL A 286 -4.52 19.11 26.58
C VAL A 286 -3.17 19.34 25.90
N VAL A 287 -2.28 18.35 26.03
CA VAL A 287 -0.96 18.36 25.40
C VAL A 287 -0.94 17.34 24.26
N TYR A 288 -0.72 17.81 23.04
CA TYR A 288 -0.52 16.96 21.87
C TYR A 288 0.97 16.74 21.62
N LEU A 289 1.37 15.47 21.54
CA LEU A 289 2.72 15.04 21.22
C LEU A 289 2.72 14.33 19.86
N ASP A 290 3.65 14.70 18.98
CA ASP A 290 3.85 14.04 17.68
C ASP A 290 5.34 13.71 17.50
N SER A 291 5.62 12.49 17.04
CA SER A 291 6.98 12.02 16.79
C SER A 291 7.32 12.19 15.32
N SER A 292 8.35 13.00 15.03
CA SER A 292 8.87 13.17 13.67
C SER A 292 9.41 11.85 13.14
N LYS A 293 8.91 11.41 11.98
CA LYS A 293 9.41 10.24 11.24
C LYS A 293 9.48 8.96 12.10
N ALA A 294 8.45 8.74 12.92
CA ALA A 294 8.42 7.71 13.96
C ALA A 294 8.93 6.33 13.51
N PHE A 295 8.50 5.81 12.35
CA PHE A 295 8.94 4.50 11.84
C PHE A 295 10.41 4.47 11.40
N ASP A 296 10.92 5.58 10.85
CA ASP A 296 12.29 5.67 10.34
C ASP A 296 13.32 5.89 11.47
N THR A 297 12.85 6.33 12.65
CA THR A 297 13.68 6.67 13.82
C THR A 297 13.72 5.59 14.90
N VAL A 298 12.98 4.48 14.75
CA VAL A 298 12.98 3.41 15.76
C VAL A 298 14.31 2.65 15.73
N SER A 299 15.01 2.61 16.86
CA SER A 299 16.16 1.72 17.04
C SER A 299 15.71 0.26 17.13
N HIS A 300 16.20 -0.57 16.21
CA HIS A 300 15.88 -2.00 16.19
C HIS A 300 16.36 -2.71 17.46
N SER A 301 17.55 -2.41 17.97
CA SER A 301 18.07 -3.03 19.20
C SER A 301 17.18 -2.71 20.41
N ILE A 302 16.82 -1.45 20.60
CA ILE A 302 15.93 -1.03 21.71
C ILE A 302 14.55 -1.68 21.58
N LEU A 303 14.04 -1.82 20.35
CA LEU A 303 12.76 -2.49 20.11
C LEU A 303 12.82 -3.97 20.51
N LEU A 304 13.86 -4.68 20.06
CA LEU A 304 14.06 -6.10 20.39
C LEU A 304 14.26 -6.32 21.89
N ASP A 305 15.06 -5.48 22.57
CA ASP A 305 15.25 -5.55 24.02
C ASP A 305 13.93 -5.34 24.79
N LYS A 306 13.09 -4.41 24.33
CA LYS A 306 11.76 -4.19 24.93
C LYS A 306 10.84 -5.39 24.73
N LEU A 307 10.81 -5.97 23.54
CA LEU A 307 10.00 -7.15 23.26
C LEU A 307 10.47 -8.36 24.10
N ALA A 308 11.78 -8.55 24.23
CA ALA A 308 12.36 -9.57 25.11
C ALA A 308 11.98 -9.34 26.58
N ALA A 309 12.02 -8.09 27.06
CA ALA A 309 11.60 -7.74 28.42
C ALA A 309 10.10 -7.98 28.66
N HIS A 310 9.27 -7.97 27.61
CA HIS A 310 7.88 -8.36 27.67
C HIS A 310 7.66 -9.88 27.58
N GLY A 311 8.74 -10.69 27.54
CA GLY A 311 8.69 -12.14 27.60
C GLY A 311 8.46 -12.82 26.25
N LEU A 312 8.65 -12.13 25.13
CA LEU A 312 8.63 -12.78 23.82
C LEU A 312 9.78 -13.78 23.73
N ASP A 313 9.50 -14.93 23.12
CA ASP A 313 10.48 -15.99 22.96
C ASP A 313 11.56 -15.62 21.94
N ARG A 314 12.71 -16.29 22.05
CA ARG A 314 13.87 -16.02 21.21
C ARG A 314 13.63 -16.35 19.73
N SER A 315 12.74 -17.30 19.40
CA SER A 315 12.48 -17.67 18.01
C SER A 315 11.71 -16.58 17.27
N THR A 316 10.77 -15.92 17.95
CA THR A 316 10.02 -14.77 17.40
C THR A 316 10.89 -13.51 17.25
N LEU A 317 11.95 -13.35 18.05
CA LEU A 317 12.81 -12.16 18.07
C LEU A 317 14.03 -12.23 17.13
N ARG A 318 14.26 -13.37 16.48
CA ARG A 318 15.40 -13.58 15.59
C ARG A 318 15.15 -13.09 14.18
#